data_AF-A0A7C1H8H6-F1
#
_entry.id   AF-A0A7C1H8H6-F1
#
_cell.length_a   1.000
_cell.length_b   1.000
_cell.length_c   1.000
_cell.angle_alpha   90.00
_cell.angle_beta   90.00
_cell.angle_gamma   90.00
#
_symmetry.space_group_name_H-M   'P 1'
#
loop_
_entity.id
_entity.type
_entity.pdbx_description
1 polymer ?
#
loop_
_entity_poly.entity_id
_entity_poly.type
_entity_poly.pdbx_seq_one_letter_code
_entity_poly.pdbx_strand_id
1 'polypeptide(L)'
;MKTTRLFFIMLFSLGLLISLLNCSRRPPTAITELEPEPTPTLMPGYGAVSGTLTLPVSADAEGKAFHIFLFNEFNGFNNADAVFTGIYSSAAEGSFYLPVSTGHYYMAVYIETGENSSSYAPSAGDLVGLYGVTWPEQPQSQNITVEDGEITITDVTLVEAFDNIVGGADLTLYEPAPGKELRIVLDHGSDPENPSIAGFKSITLEEGQSSLPYSLFTLFPGSYYLYGWVDTDNNSLVNSGDMLGYCSICPSCVGGNTHIPRSYQDIYIYNVDQVNIMSIYFYLNKIP
;
A
#
# COMPACT_ATOMS: atom_id res chain seq x y z
N MET A 1 24.18 -36.35 -63.86
CA MET A 1 24.34 -35.53 -65.08
C MET A 1 23.45 -34.30 -64.97
N LYS A 2 24.08 -33.11 -64.98
CA LYS A 2 23.61 -31.79 -65.43
C LYS A 2 22.13 -31.40 -65.29
N THR A 3 21.88 -30.35 -64.50
CA THR A 3 21.18 -29.14 -64.97
C THR A 3 21.56 -27.94 -64.10
N THR A 4 22.50 -27.14 -64.60
CA THR A 4 22.88 -25.80 -64.14
C THR A 4 22.49 -24.82 -65.25
N ARG A 5 21.32 -24.17 -65.18
CA ARG A 5 20.95 -23.03 -66.06
C ARG A 5 19.80 -22.22 -65.47
N LEU A 6 20.08 -21.23 -64.62
CA LEU A 6 19.22 -20.03 -64.48
C LEU A 6 19.98 -18.92 -63.72
N PHE A 7 20.99 -18.31 -64.36
CA PHE A 7 21.73 -17.20 -63.75
C PHE A 7 22.27 -16.24 -64.81
N PHE A 8 21.42 -15.77 -65.73
CA PHE A 8 21.88 -14.86 -66.79
C PHE A 8 20.77 -13.96 -67.38
N ILE A 9 19.81 -13.46 -66.59
CA ILE A 9 18.89 -12.37 -67.03
C ILE A 9 18.58 -11.41 -65.87
N MET A 10 19.59 -11.04 -65.07
CA MET A 10 19.41 -10.03 -64.02
C MET A 10 20.67 -9.18 -63.80
N LEU A 11 21.37 -8.81 -64.87
CA LEU A 11 22.51 -7.89 -64.79
C LEU A 11 22.47 -6.72 -65.79
N PHE A 12 21.40 -6.60 -66.60
CA PHE A 12 21.28 -5.49 -67.56
C PHE A 12 20.28 -4.40 -67.15
N SER A 13 19.52 -4.60 -66.07
CA SER A 13 18.55 -3.63 -65.53
C SER A 13 19.09 -2.77 -64.37
N LEU A 14 20.34 -2.96 -63.95
CA LEU A 14 20.95 -2.18 -62.86
C LEU A 14 21.85 -1.03 -63.35
N GLY A 15 22.17 -0.97 -64.65
CA GLY A 15 23.07 0.05 -65.22
C GLY A 15 22.39 1.37 -65.61
N LEU A 16 21.06 1.40 -65.76
CA LEU A 16 20.33 2.59 -66.27
C LEU A 16 19.63 3.40 -65.17
N LEU A 17 19.69 2.98 -63.90
CA LEU A 17 19.07 3.69 -62.78
C LEU A 17 20.05 4.61 -62.01
N ILE A 18 21.34 4.61 -62.38
CA ILE A 18 22.37 5.37 -61.64
C ILE A 18 22.56 6.80 -62.18
N SER A 19 22.10 7.10 -63.40
CA SER A 19 22.30 8.43 -64.03
C SER A 19 21.24 9.48 -63.69
N LEU A 20 20.14 9.14 -63.00
CA LEU A 20 19.09 10.09 -62.59
C LEU A 20 19.21 10.59 -61.14
N LEU A 21 20.23 10.16 -60.38
CA LEU A 21 20.45 10.57 -59.00
C LEU A 21 21.46 11.71 -58.82
N ASN A 22 21.80 12.43 -59.90
CA ASN A 22 22.52 13.72 -59.79
C ASN A 22 21.54 14.86 -59.46
N CYS A 23 20.83 14.73 -58.33
CA CYS A 23 20.23 15.89 -57.69
C CYS A 23 21.37 16.79 -57.20
N SER A 24 21.44 18.02 -57.73
CA SER A 24 22.28 19.08 -57.18
C SER A 24 22.10 19.14 -55.67
N ARG A 25 23.12 18.70 -54.92
CA ARG A 25 23.17 18.93 -53.47
C ARG A 25 23.23 20.43 -53.26
N ARG A 26 22.07 21.02 -52.96
CA ARG A 26 22.00 22.34 -52.35
C ARG A 26 22.93 22.29 -51.12
N PRO A 27 23.84 23.26 -50.94
CA PRO A 27 24.63 23.32 -49.72
C PRO A 27 23.65 23.30 -48.54
N PRO A 28 23.88 22.48 -47.50
CA PRO A 28 23.00 22.44 -46.35
C PRO A 28 22.88 23.87 -45.83
N THR A 29 21.66 24.42 -45.87
CA THR A 29 21.35 25.64 -45.17
C THR A 29 21.67 25.36 -43.71
N ALA A 30 22.65 26.07 -43.15
CA ALA A 30 22.93 26.00 -41.72
C ALA A 30 21.65 26.44 -41.00
N ILE A 31 20.87 25.46 -40.56
CA ILE A 31 19.76 25.69 -39.66
C ILE A 31 20.43 25.99 -38.35
N THR A 32 20.38 27.25 -37.93
CA THR A 32 20.68 27.62 -36.55
C THR A 32 19.60 26.93 -35.72
N GLU A 33 19.90 25.73 -35.23
CA GLU A 33 19.10 25.04 -34.24
C GLU A 33 19.09 25.95 -33.02
N LEU A 34 17.96 26.65 -32.83
CA LEU A 34 17.76 27.45 -31.65
C LEU A 34 17.74 26.47 -30.48
N GLU A 35 18.72 26.60 -29.60
CA GLU A 35 18.73 25.89 -28.33
C GLU A 35 17.37 26.14 -27.67
N PRO A 36 16.61 25.08 -27.32
CA PRO A 36 15.29 25.28 -26.76
C PRO A 36 15.43 26.14 -25.51
N GLU A 37 14.74 27.28 -25.49
CA GLU A 37 14.72 28.14 -24.34
C GLU A 37 14.22 27.30 -23.15
N PRO A 38 14.94 27.28 -22.02
CA PRO A 38 14.57 26.42 -20.91
C PRO A 38 13.15 26.78 -20.47
N THR A 39 12.22 25.84 -20.61
CA THR A 39 10.88 26.00 -20.06
C THR A 39 11.02 26.21 -18.56
N PRO A 40 10.55 27.35 -18.01
CA PRO A 40 10.67 27.59 -16.58
C PRO A 40 9.99 26.45 -15.83
N THR A 41 10.72 25.82 -14.91
CA THR A 41 10.13 24.85 -14.00
C THR A 41 9.18 25.60 -13.07
N LEU A 42 7.88 25.40 -13.24
CA LEU A 42 6.90 25.93 -12.31
C LEU A 42 7.17 25.31 -10.94
N MET A 43 7.45 26.14 -9.93
CA MET A 43 7.46 25.66 -8.56
C MET A 43 6.03 25.31 -8.17
N PRO A 44 5.78 24.15 -7.54
CA PRO A 44 4.44 23.83 -7.05
C PRO A 44 4.01 24.90 -6.05
N GLY A 45 2.76 25.32 -6.12
CA GLY A 45 2.14 26.15 -5.09
C GLY A 45 2.04 25.38 -3.77
N TYR A 46 2.07 26.11 -2.65
CA TYR A 46 1.97 25.53 -1.31
C TYR A 46 0.88 26.26 -0.52
N GLY A 47 0.04 25.47 0.16
CA GLY A 47 -0.90 25.94 1.17
C GLY A 47 -0.64 25.26 2.51
N ALA A 48 -1.65 25.25 3.38
CA ALA A 48 -1.60 24.50 4.63
C ALA A 48 -2.97 23.95 5.01
N VAL A 49 -2.96 22.85 5.77
CA VAL A 49 -4.13 22.31 6.47
C VAL A 49 -3.95 22.56 7.96
N SER A 50 -4.98 23.05 8.63
CA SER A 50 -4.97 23.38 10.06
C SER A 50 -6.30 22.97 10.68
N GLY A 51 -6.34 22.70 11.97
CA GLY A 51 -7.61 22.34 12.61
C GLY A 51 -7.45 21.82 14.02
N THR A 52 -8.55 21.32 14.56
CA THR A 52 -8.62 20.72 15.89
C THR A 52 -9.06 19.25 15.84
N LEU A 53 -8.56 18.47 16.79
CA LEU A 53 -8.89 17.07 17.01
C LEU A 53 -9.78 16.95 18.24
N THR A 54 -11.04 16.58 18.03
CA THR A 54 -12.03 16.37 19.10
C THR A 54 -12.05 14.90 19.50
N LEU A 55 -11.82 14.61 20.79
CA LEU A 55 -11.88 13.24 21.33
C LEU A 55 -13.28 12.85 21.79
N PRO A 56 -13.60 11.54 21.85
CA PRO A 56 -14.74 11.06 22.62
C PRO A 56 -14.64 11.48 24.08
N VAL A 57 -15.77 11.79 24.73
CA VAL A 57 -15.82 12.25 26.13
C VAL A 57 -15.15 11.28 27.11
N SER A 58 -15.14 9.98 26.80
CA SER A 58 -14.54 8.93 27.63
C SER A 58 -13.05 8.68 27.36
N ALA A 59 -12.47 9.25 26.31
CA ALA A 59 -11.10 8.97 25.92
C ALA A 59 -10.11 9.91 26.62
N ASP A 60 -9.04 9.33 27.16
CA ASP A 60 -7.86 10.07 27.63
C ASP A 60 -6.71 9.81 26.66
N ALA A 61 -6.27 10.88 26.00
CA ALA A 61 -5.17 10.84 25.06
C ALA A 61 -4.07 11.84 25.43
N GLU A 62 -4.10 12.41 26.64
CA GLU A 62 -3.10 13.39 27.05
C GLU A 62 -1.69 12.78 27.03
N GLY A 63 -0.76 13.47 26.39
CA GLY A 63 0.62 13.02 26.22
C GLY A 63 0.81 11.93 25.15
N LYS A 64 -0.26 11.45 24.51
CA LYS A 64 -0.17 10.49 23.40
C LYS A 64 0.19 11.19 22.09
N ALA A 65 0.90 10.48 21.24
CA ALA A 65 1.22 10.96 19.90
C ALA A 65 0.00 10.81 19.00
N PHE A 66 -0.26 11.83 18.19
CA PHE A 66 -1.24 11.76 17.11
C PHE A 66 -0.55 11.93 15.78
N HIS A 67 -1.12 11.29 14.76
CA HIS A 67 -0.62 11.33 13.40
C HIS A 67 -1.72 11.78 12.46
N ILE A 68 -1.39 12.70 11.56
CA ILE A 68 -2.28 13.19 10.50
C ILE A 68 -1.64 12.82 9.18
N PHE A 69 -2.44 12.22 8.30
CA PHE A 69 -2.03 11.80 6.99
C PHE A 69 -2.91 12.45 5.95
N LEU A 70 -2.28 13.00 4.91
CA LEU A 70 -2.93 13.44 3.69
C LEU A 70 -2.59 12.47 2.56
N PHE A 71 -3.62 12.03 1.84
CA PHE A 71 -3.48 11.11 0.72
C PHE A 71 -4.17 11.68 -0.51
N ASN A 72 -3.52 11.68 -1.66
CA ASN A 72 -4.16 11.94 -2.94
C ASN A 72 -4.97 10.71 -3.40
N GLU A 73 -4.60 9.51 -2.95
CA GLU A 73 -5.24 8.23 -3.25
C GLU A 73 -5.13 7.28 -2.03
N PHE A 74 -6.09 6.39 -1.82
CA PHE A 74 -6.02 5.42 -0.73
C PHE A 74 -5.08 4.26 -1.08
N ASN A 75 -3.83 4.32 -0.60
CA ASN A 75 -2.78 3.34 -0.88
C ASN A 75 -1.97 2.91 0.37
N GLY A 76 -2.58 3.07 1.57
CA GLY A 76 -1.98 2.70 2.87
C GLY A 76 -1.18 3.82 3.52
N PHE A 77 -0.92 3.71 4.83
CA PHE A 77 -0.29 4.78 5.64
C PHE A 77 1.14 5.12 5.21
N ASN A 78 1.89 4.16 4.64
CA ASN A 78 3.28 4.36 4.22
C ASN A 78 3.43 5.24 2.97
N ASN A 79 2.33 5.55 2.28
CA ASN A 79 2.31 6.25 1.00
C ASN A 79 1.58 7.60 1.07
N ALA A 80 1.43 8.16 2.28
CA ALA A 80 0.86 9.49 2.45
C ALA A 80 1.71 10.57 1.75
N ASP A 81 1.05 11.50 1.06
CA ASP A 81 1.69 12.67 0.44
C ASP A 81 2.26 13.64 1.47
N ALA A 82 1.63 13.69 2.65
CA ALA A 82 2.10 14.48 3.77
C ALA A 82 1.72 13.82 5.11
N VAL A 83 2.64 13.91 6.08
CA VAL A 83 2.44 13.39 7.44
C VAL A 83 2.82 14.45 8.45
N PHE A 84 1.96 14.63 9.46
CA PHE A 84 2.26 15.41 10.65
C PHE A 84 2.16 14.54 11.89
N THR A 85 3.12 14.65 12.79
CA THR A 85 3.10 13.99 14.10
C THR A 85 3.15 15.05 15.19
N GLY A 86 2.21 14.99 16.13
CA GLY A 86 2.14 15.89 17.27
C GLY A 86 1.95 15.12 18.58
N ILE A 87 2.02 15.84 19.71
CA ILE A 87 1.65 15.32 21.03
C ILE A 87 0.36 16.00 21.45
N TYR A 88 -0.61 15.20 21.89
CA TYR A 88 -1.90 15.71 22.35
C TYR A 88 -1.75 16.31 23.76
N SER A 89 -1.77 17.65 23.85
CA SER A 89 -1.27 18.39 25.03
C SER A 89 -2.32 18.79 26.08
N SER A 90 -3.46 18.08 26.16
CA SER A 90 -4.56 18.24 27.14
C SER A 90 -5.78 19.10 26.73
N ALA A 91 -6.91 18.70 27.35
CA ALA A 91 -8.27 19.26 27.41
C ALA A 91 -9.04 19.48 26.08
N ALA A 92 -9.72 18.41 25.64
CA ALA A 92 -10.76 18.36 24.60
C ALA A 92 -10.34 18.59 23.14
N GLU A 93 -9.34 19.40 22.85
CA GLU A 93 -8.95 19.75 21.47
C GLU A 93 -7.43 19.71 21.25
N GLY A 94 -6.98 18.89 20.31
CA GLY A 94 -5.59 18.89 19.82
C GLY A 94 -5.47 19.73 18.55
N SER A 95 -4.72 20.83 18.55
CA SER A 95 -4.53 21.64 17.33
C SER A 95 -3.36 21.16 16.48
N PHE A 96 -3.47 21.30 15.17
CA PHE A 96 -2.39 20.98 14.24
C PHE A 96 -2.26 22.01 13.11
N TYR A 97 -1.09 22.01 12.46
CA TYR A 97 -0.79 22.80 11.28
C TYR A 97 0.19 22.03 10.38
N LEU A 98 -0.21 21.77 9.14
CA LEU A 98 0.53 20.97 8.17
C LEU A 98 0.64 21.72 6.83
N PRO A 99 1.82 22.27 6.49
CA PRO A 99 2.11 22.76 5.14
C PRO A 99 2.08 21.62 4.13
N VAL A 100 1.43 21.82 2.99
CA VAL A 100 1.34 20.81 1.93
C VAL A 100 1.21 21.48 0.56
N SER A 101 1.61 20.77 -0.50
CA SER A 101 1.41 21.24 -1.87
C SER A 101 -0.08 21.45 -2.17
N THR A 102 -0.36 22.33 -3.12
CA THR A 102 -1.72 22.45 -3.66
C THR A 102 -2.24 21.14 -4.23
N GLY A 103 -3.52 20.84 -4.03
CA GLY A 103 -4.12 19.60 -4.47
C GLY A 103 -5.41 19.22 -3.75
N HIS A 104 -5.92 18.03 -4.06
CA HIS A 104 -7.07 17.42 -3.41
C HIS A 104 -6.64 16.19 -2.62
N TYR A 105 -7.07 16.11 -1.36
CA TYR A 105 -6.62 15.07 -0.44
C TYR A 105 -7.78 14.43 0.31
N TYR A 106 -7.58 13.19 0.71
CA TYR A 106 -8.22 12.56 1.86
C TYR A 106 -7.40 12.89 3.10
N MET A 107 -8.07 13.03 4.25
CA MET A 107 -7.40 13.17 5.54
C MET A 107 -7.84 12.10 6.52
N ALA A 108 -6.84 11.43 7.09
CA ALA A 108 -7.01 10.53 8.20
C ALA A 108 -6.18 11.01 9.39
N VAL A 109 -6.70 10.73 10.58
CA VAL A 109 -6.03 10.99 11.83
C VAL A 109 -6.12 9.74 12.68
N TYR A 110 -5.05 9.42 13.41
CA TYR A 110 -5.17 8.51 14.54
C TYR A 110 -4.33 8.96 15.73
N ILE A 111 -4.74 8.51 16.91
CA ILE A 111 -3.99 8.63 18.17
C ILE A 111 -3.78 7.24 18.73
N GLU A 112 -2.51 6.89 18.94
CA GLU A 112 -2.16 5.63 19.56
C GLU A 112 -2.41 5.71 21.07
N THR A 113 -3.41 4.99 21.56
CA THR A 113 -3.78 4.96 22.98
C THR A 113 -3.23 3.72 23.68
N GLY A 114 -3.01 2.63 22.92
CA GLY A 114 -2.47 1.36 23.39
C GLY A 114 -0.99 1.39 23.81
N GLU A 115 -0.48 0.21 24.17
CA GLU A 115 0.93 -0.01 24.56
C GLU A 115 1.82 -0.48 23.39
N ASN A 116 1.26 -0.71 22.19
CA ASN A 116 1.94 -1.38 21.08
C ASN A 116 2.39 -0.39 19.98
N SER A 117 3.45 0.36 20.27
CA SER A 117 3.95 1.48 19.44
C SER A 117 4.86 1.10 18.27
N SER A 118 4.73 -0.11 17.74
CA SER A 118 5.62 -0.59 16.68
C SER A 118 4.97 -0.69 15.30
N SER A 119 3.64 -0.52 15.19
CA SER A 119 2.95 -0.52 13.90
C SER A 119 2.69 0.90 13.39
N TYR A 120 3.04 1.15 12.12
CA TYR A 120 2.69 2.37 11.37
C TYR A 120 1.17 2.49 11.07
N ALA A 121 0.35 1.62 11.65
CA ALA A 121 -1.08 1.55 11.46
C ALA A 121 -1.78 1.50 12.82
N PRO A 122 -2.95 2.15 12.98
CA PRO A 122 -3.73 2.06 14.19
C PRO A 122 -4.31 0.65 14.37
N SER A 123 -4.68 0.35 15.60
CA SER A 123 -5.22 -0.92 16.07
C SER A 123 -6.54 -0.71 16.81
N ALA A 124 -7.30 -1.78 17.04
CA ALA A 124 -8.50 -1.69 17.88
C ALA A 124 -8.17 -1.12 19.28
N GLY A 125 -8.96 -0.15 19.72
CA GLY A 125 -8.74 0.61 20.96
C GLY A 125 -8.04 1.96 20.75
N ASP A 126 -7.32 2.15 19.64
CA ASP A 126 -6.79 3.46 19.25
C ASP A 126 -7.93 4.41 18.87
N LEU A 127 -7.63 5.71 18.74
CA LEU A 127 -8.61 6.68 18.27
C LEU A 127 -8.36 6.98 16.80
N VAL A 128 -9.38 6.92 15.96
CA VAL A 128 -9.28 7.20 14.52
C VAL A 128 -10.32 8.23 14.09
N GLY A 129 -10.00 9.00 13.06
CA GLY A 129 -10.92 9.94 12.46
C GLY A 129 -10.61 10.16 10.98
N LEU A 130 -11.67 10.40 10.23
CA LEU A 130 -11.61 10.71 8.81
C LEU A 130 -12.31 12.05 8.63
N TYR A 131 -11.69 12.98 7.90
CA TYR A 131 -12.33 14.28 7.71
C TYR A 131 -13.68 14.12 6.98
N GLY A 132 -14.70 14.88 7.37
CA GLY A 132 -16.02 14.90 6.71
C GLY A 132 -16.91 13.66 6.88
N VAL A 133 -16.47 12.59 7.55
CA VAL A 133 -17.26 11.39 7.86
C VAL A 133 -16.93 10.85 9.25
N THR A 134 -17.70 9.91 9.79
CA THR A 134 -17.37 9.23 11.07
C THR A 134 -17.05 7.77 10.79
N TRP A 135 -15.90 7.29 11.27
CA TRP A 135 -15.52 5.89 11.17
C TRP A 135 -16.66 4.97 11.70
N PRO A 136 -17.03 3.88 11.00
CA PRO A 136 -16.34 3.27 9.85
C PRO A 136 -16.65 3.85 8.46
N GLU A 137 -17.50 4.87 8.34
CA GLU A 137 -17.80 5.46 7.04
C GLU A 137 -16.56 6.02 6.36
N GLN A 138 -16.54 5.98 5.02
CA GLN A 138 -15.42 6.42 4.19
C GLN A 138 -15.85 7.58 3.30
N PRO A 139 -15.00 8.61 3.12
CA PRO A 139 -15.28 9.66 2.16
C PRO A 139 -15.28 9.08 0.74
N GLN A 140 -16.30 9.40 -0.04
CA GLN A 140 -16.48 8.87 -1.40
C GLN A 140 -15.54 9.51 -2.44
N SER A 141 -14.91 10.64 -2.07
CA SER A 141 -13.94 11.38 -2.86
C SER A 141 -13.02 12.17 -1.93
N GLN A 142 -11.92 12.69 -2.48
CA GLN A 142 -11.07 13.65 -1.78
C GLN A 142 -11.93 14.77 -1.20
N ASN A 143 -11.73 15.07 0.07
CA ASN A 143 -12.60 15.94 0.88
C ASN A 143 -11.88 17.20 1.37
N ILE A 144 -10.58 17.32 1.10
CA ILE A 144 -9.78 18.53 1.33
C ILE A 144 -9.32 19.07 -0.02
N THR A 145 -9.39 20.39 -0.17
CA THR A 145 -8.72 21.13 -1.25
C THR A 145 -7.75 22.10 -0.61
N VAL A 146 -6.50 22.08 -1.08
CA VAL A 146 -5.44 23.00 -0.66
C VAL A 146 -5.10 23.90 -1.84
N GLU A 147 -5.30 25.19 -1.66
CA GLU A 147 -5.02 26.24 -2.65
C GLU A 147 -3.74 27.00 -2.29
N ASP A 148 -3.12 27.63 -3.29
CA ASP A 148 -1.82 28.30 -3.12
C ASP A 148 -1.91 29.48 -2.17
N GLY A 149 -1.10 29.47 -1.11
CA GLY A 149 -1.07 30.50 -0.07
C GLY A 149 -2.26 30.48 0.90
N GLU A 150 -3.18 29.52 0.79
CA GLU A 150 -4.37 29.43 1.66
C GLU A 150 -4.18 28.43 2.82
N ILE A 151 -4.94 28.66 3.90
CA ILE A 151 -5.05 27.72 5.02
C ILE A 151 -6.45 27.10 4.99
N THR A 152 -6.51 25.80 4.76
CA THR A 152 -7.75 25.01 4.83
C THR A 152 -7.97 24.55 6.27
N ILE A 153 -9.11 24.94 6.86
CA ILE A 153 -9.47 24.54 8.23
C ILE A 153 -10.28 23.24 8.21
N THR A 154 -9.81 22.21 8.93
CA THR A 154 -10.40 20.88 8.96
C THR A 154 -10.42 20.32 10.38
N ASP A 155 -11.54 20.47 11.06
CA ASP A 155 -11.75 19.84 12.36
C ASP A 155 -12.13 18.36 12.18
N VAL A 156 -11.55 17.49 13.01
CA VAL A 156 -11.75 16.04 12.92
C VAL A 156 -12.22 15.53 14.28
N THR A 157 -13.37 14.84 14.28
CA THR A 157 -13.84 14.09 15.44
C THR A 157 -13.29 12.68 15.38
N LEU A 158 -12.67 12.25 16.47
CA LEU A 158 -12.10 10.92 16.63
C LEU A 158 -13.10 9.99 17.31
N VAL A 159 -13.03 8.70 17.00
CA VAL A 159 -13.78 7.62 17.65
C VAL A 159 -12.85 6.45 17.94
N GLU A 160 -13.24 5.57 18.86
CA GLU A 160 -12.48 4.35 19.13
C GLU A 160 -12.52 3.41 17.93
N ALA A 161 -11.34 3.00 17.47
CA ALA A 161 -11.15 2.02 16.42
C ALA A 161 -11.56 0.63 16.93
N PHE A 162 -12.14 -0.17 16.03
CA PHE A 162 -12.43 -1.57 16.27
C PHE A 162 -11.94 -2.40 15.09
N ASP A 163 -11.53 -3.64 15.37
CA ASP A 163 -11.11 -4.55 14.31
C ASP A 163 -12.28 -4.82 13.36
N ASN A 164 -12.06 -4.58 12.08
CA ASN A 164 -13.06 -4.71 11.03
C ASN A 164 -12.80 -5.89 10.08
N ILE A 165 -11.69 -6.59 10.26
CA ILE A 165 -11.41 -7.85 9.61
C ILE A 165 -11.38 -8.90 10.69
N VAL A 166 -12.17 -9.95 10.53
CA VAL A 166 -12.20 -11.09 11.46
C VAL A 166 -12.01 -12.37 10.66
N GLY A 167 -11.33 -13.34 11.24
CA GLY A 167 -11.12 -14.63 10.61
C GLY A 167 -10.61 -15.68 11.57
N GLY A 168 -10.19 -16.81 11.01
CA GLY A 168 -9.45 -17.83 11.75
C GLY A 168 -10.26 -19.02 12.26
N ALA A 169 -11.54 -19.12 11.86
CA ALA A 169 -12.34 -20.32 12.09
C ALA A 169 -11.59 -21.58 11.59
N ASP A 170 -10.99 -21.49 10.39
CA ASP A 170 -10.24 -22.58 9.75
C ASP A 170 -8.75 -22.24 9.55
N LEU A 171 -8.12 -21.56 10.51
CA LEU A 171 -6.66 -21.40 10.47
C LEU A 171 -5.99 -22.76 10.74
N THR A 172 -5.39 -23.35 9.71
CA THR A 172 -4.75 -24.66 9.83
C THR A 172 -3.24 -24.53 9.71
N LEU A 173 -2.55 -24.86 10.80
CA LEU A 173 -1.09 -24.97 10.83
C LEU A 173 -0.63 -26.26 10.15
N TYR A 174 0.56 -26.22 9.52
CA TYR A 174 1.17 -27.41 8.93
C TYR A 174 1.51 -28.46 9.99
N GLU A 175 2.02 -28.01 11.14
CA GLU A 175 2.25 -28.82 12.34
C GLU A 175 2.04 -27.96 13.60
N PRO A 176 1.75 -28.57 14.77
CA PRO A 176 1.62 -27.81 16.02
C PRO A 176 2.91 -27.09 16.38
N ALA A 177 2.81 -25.82 16.75
CA ALA A 177 3.96 -24.98 17.10
C ALA A 177 3.75 -24.21 18.43
N PRO A 178 3.50 -24.91 19.56
CA PRO A 178 3.22 -24.25 20.83
C PRO A 178 4.39 -23.37 21.29
N GLY A 179 4.06 -22.20 21.83
CA GLY A 179 5.01 -21.18 22.28
C GLY A 179 5.66 -20.39 21.15
N LYS A 180 5.32 -20.65 19.88
CA LYS A 180 5.79 -19.87 18.73
C LYS A 180 4.88 -18.70 18.44
N GLU A 181 5.43 -17.69 17.79
CA GLU A 181 4.70 -16.50 17.39
C GLU A 181 4.13 -16.70 15.98
N LEU A 182 2.82 -16.60 15.85
CA LEU A 182 2.12 -16.43 14.59
C LEU A 182 1.93 -14.94 14.33
N ARG A 183 2.44 -14.46 13.19
CA ARG A 183 2.20 -13.11 12.69
C ARG A 183 1.24 -13.18 11.52
N ILE A 184 0.25 -12.30 11.52
CA ILE A 184 -0.75 -12.14 10.45
C ILE A 184 -0.65 -10.71 9.96
N VAL A 185 -0.52 -10.54 8.65
CA VAL A 185 -0.28 -9.27 7.99
C VAL A 185 -1.31 -9.07 6.89
N LEU A 186 -1.92 -7.88 6.92
CA LEU A 186 -2.70 -7.32 5.84
C LEU A 186 -1.83 -6.29 5.11
N ASP A 187 -1.70 -6.44 3.80
CA ASP A 187 -0.78 -5.65 2.97
C ASP A 187 -1.51 -5.05 1.76
N HIS A 188 -1.30 -3.76 1.49
CA HIS A 188 -1.81 -3.08 0.29
C HIS A 188 -0.95 -3.31 -0.95
N GLY A 189 0.33 -3.65 -0.76
CA GLY A 189 1.32 -3.78 -1.81
C GLY A 189 1.37 -5.18 -2.37
N SER A 190 1.52 -5.30 -3.70
CA SER A 190 1.87 -6.58 -4.34
C SER A 190 3.35 -6.90 -4.24
N ASP A 191 4.16 -5.97 -3.72
CA ASP A 191 5.61 -6.11 -3.61
C ASP A 191 5.99 -6.65 -2.23
N PRO A 192 6.36 -7.95 -2.12
CA PRO A 192 6.74 -8.55 -0.84
C PRO A 192 8.08 -8.01 -0.31
N GLU A 193 8.89 -7.32 -1.11
CA GLU A 193 10.16 -6.73 -0.66
C GLU A 193 9.95 -5.37 0.03
N ASN A 194 8.80 -4.73 -0.19
CA ASN A 194 8.43 -3.46 0.42
C ASN A 194 6.94 -3.48 0.83
N PRO A 195 6.59 -4.22 1.90
CA PRO A 195 5.20 -4.40 2.29
C PRO A 195 4.57 -3.07 2.70
N SER A 196 3.41 -2.75 2.12
CA SER A 196 2.58 -1.64 2.57
C SER A 196 1.62 -2.17 3.64
N ILE A 197 2.18 -2.44 4.82
CA ILE A 197 1.45 -3.04 5.94
C ILE A 197 0.28 -2.13 6.32
N ALA A 198 -0.92 -2.65 6.12
CA ALA A 198 -2.18 -2.00 6.45
C ALA A 198 -2.76 -2.48 7.78
N GLY A 199 -2.40 -3.69 8.20
CA GLY A 199 -2.82 -4.29 9.47
C GLY A 199 -1.87 -5.39 9.91
N PHE A 200 -1.70 -5.55 11.21
CA PHE A 200 -0.77 -6.52 11.79
C PHE A 200 -1.36 -7.13 13.06
N LYS A 201 -1.20 -8.45 13.22
CA LYS A 201 -1.50 -9.16 14.47
C LYS A 201 -0.37 -10.13 14.79
N SER A 202 0.04 -10.15 16.05
CA SER A 202 0.89 -11.19 16.61
C SER A 202 0.11 -12.00 17.64
N ILE A 203 0.26 -13.32 17.60
CA ILE A 203 -0.42 -14.28 18.48
C ILE A 203 0.59 -15.34 18.91
N THR A 204 0.74 -15.56 20.22
CA THR A 204 1.49 -16.71 20.73
C THR A 204 0.63 -17.97 20.65
N LEU A 205 1.12 -19.00 19.98
CA LEU A 205 0.40 -20.25 19.76
C LEU A 205 0.37 -21.10 21.04
N GLU A 206 -0.80 -21.59 21.43
CA GLU A 206 -0.96 -22.50 22.57
C GLU A 206 -0.93 -23.99 22.16
N GLU A 207 -0.65 -24.88 23.12
CA GLU A 207 -0.68 -26.32 22.88
C GLU A 207 -2.11 -26.80 22.57
N GLY A 208 -2.26 -27.61 21.52
CA GLY A 208 -3.56 -28.17 21.11
C GLY A 208 -4.48 -27.19 20.37
N GLN A 209 -4.01 -25.97 20.08
CA GLN A 209 -4.80 -24.97 19.36
C GLN A 209 -4.89 -25.32 17.87
N SER A 210 -6.11 -25.65 17.42
CA SER A 210 -6.43 -26.04 16.03
C SER A 210 -7.30 -25.02 15.29
N SER A 211 -7.82 -24.03 16.01
CA SER A 211 -8.56 -22.89 15.49
C SER A 211 -8.04 -21.66 16.22
N LEU A 212 -7.82 -20.58 15.48
CA LEU A 212 -7.09 -19.43 15.97
C LEU A 212 -7.79 -18.17 15.47
N PRO A 213 -8.84 -17.73 16.19
CA PRO A 213 -9.57 -16.54 15.79
C PRO A 213 -8.59 -15.36 15.82
N TYR A 214 -8.62 -14.58 14.75
CA TYR A 214 -7.88 -13.35 14.66
C TYR A 214 -8.81 -12.23 14.23
N SER A 215 -8.42 -11.03 14.61
CA SER A 215 -9.05 -9.80 14.20
C SER A 215 -7.97 -8.78 13.90
N LEU A 216 -8.19 -8.00 12.85
CA LEU A 216 -7.27 -7.00 12.32
C LEU A 216 -8.06 -5.72 12.07
N PHE A 217 -7.37 -4.59 12.21
CA PHE A 217 -7.86 -3.29 11.82
C PHE A 217 -7.29 -2.90 10.45
N THR A 218 -8.13 -2.30 9.60
CA THR A 218 -7.69 -1.50 8.45
C THR A 218 -8.56 -0.26 8.31
N LEU A 219 -7.95 0.90 8.05
CA LEU A 219 -8.68 2.16 7.97
C LEU A 219 -9.37 2.37 6.61
N PHE A 220 -8.82 1.84 5.53
CA PHE A 220 -9.26 2.16 4.18
C PHE A 220 -9.88 0.95 3.48
N PRO A 221 -10.83 1.13 2.55
CA PRO A 221 -11.22 0.07 1.62
C PRO A 221 -10.12 -0.15 0.58
N GLY A 222 -10.13 -1.29 -0.10
CA GLY A 222 -9.14 -1.57 -1.15
C GLY A 222 -8.90 -3.06 -1.41
N SER A 223 -7.98 -3.34 -2.33
CA SER A 223 -7.41 -4.67 -2.53
C SER A 223 -6.30 -4.90 -1.53
N TYR A 224 -6.37 -6.01 -0.82
CA TYR A 224 -5.38 -6.40 0.17
C TYR A 224 -4.88 -7.82 -0.05
N TYR A 225 -3.66 -8.07 0.41
CA TYR A 225 -3.09 -9.39 0.58
C TYR A 225 -3.09 -9.74 2.06
N LEU A 226 -3.68 -10.89 2.41
CA LEU A 226 -3.60 -11.43 3.76
C LEU A 226 -2.70 -12.65 3.77
N TYR A 227 -1.65 -12.57 4.57
CA TYR A 227 -0.72 -13.66 4.80
C TYR A 227 -0.32 -13.73 6.26
N GLY A 228 0.33 -14.82 6.63
CA GLY A 228 0.93 -14.94 7.94
C GLY A 228 2.09 -15.89 7.93
N TRP A 229 2.86 -15.87 9.01
CA TRP A 229 3.92 -16.84 9.23
C TRP A 229 4.06 -17.21 10.70
N VAL A 230 4.52 -18.43 10.93
CA VAL A 230 4.95 -18.89 12.25
C VAL A 230 6.46 -18.83 12.28
N ASP A 231 7.01 -17.99 13.16
CA ASP A 231 8.45 -17.87 13.40
C ASP A 231 8.89 -19.08 14.23
N THR A 232 9.48 -20.07 13.56
CA THR A 232 9.83 -21.36 14.17
C THR A 232 11.20 -21.33 14.84
N ASP A 233 12.10 -20.44 14.43
CA ASP A 233 13.46 -20.33 14.95
C ASP A 233 13.66 -19.11 15.87
N ASN A 234 12.61 -18.31 16.08
CA ASN A 234 12.53 -17.12 16.93
C ASN A 234 13.48 -15.99 16.49
N ASN A 235 13.73 -15.84 15.18
CA ASN A 235 14.63 -14.80 14.68
C ASN A 235 13.90 -13.55 14.15
N SER A 236 12.56 -13.54 14.20
CA SER A 236 11.68 -12.46 13.72
C SER A 236 11.73 -12.17 12.22
N LEU A 237 12.37 -13.02 11.42
CA LEU A 237 12.47 -12.91 9.97
C LEU A 237 11.80 -14.14 9.33
N VAL A 238 11.15 -13.93 8.19
CA VAL A 238 10.64 -15.05 7.38
C VAL A 238 11.82 -15.75 6.71
N ASN A 239 12.09 -17.00 7.10
CA ASN A 239 13.24 -17.74 6.61
C ASN A 239 12.93 -19.25 6.40
N SER A 240 13.98 -20.02 6.08
CA SER A 240 13.87 -21.47 5.85
C SER A 240 13.56 -22.21 7.16
N GLY A 241 12.45 -22.93 7.19
CA GLY A 241 12.00 -23.64 8.40
C GLY A 241 10.72 -23.05 9.00
N ASP A 242 10.43 -21.78 8.73
CA ASP A 242 9.17 -21.15 9.15
C ASP A 242 7.97 -21.73 8.43
N MET A 243 6.78 -21.52 8.99
CA MET A 243 5.55 -21.85 8.28
C MET A 243 5.00 -20.58 7.64
N LEU A 244 4.65 -20.64 6.36
CA LEU A 244 3.99 -19.53 5.65
C LEU A 244 2.56 -19.91 5.32
N GLY A 245 1.63 -18.99 5.55
CA GLY A 245 0.23 -19.14 5.23
C GLY A 245 -0.27 -17.97 4.41
N TYR A 246 -1.14 -18.25 3.45
CA TYR A 246 -1.76 -17.23 2.61
C TYR A 246 -3.27 -17.47 2.59
N CYS A 247 -4.04 -16.39 2.68
CA CYS A 247 -5.45 -16.46 2.39
C CYS A 247 -5.61 -16.72 0.89
N SER A 248 -6.13 -17.89 0.53
CA SER A 248 -6.41 -18.25 -0.86
C SER A 248 -7.74 -18.97 -0.95
N ILE A 249 -8.58 -18.56 -1.88
CA ILE A 249 -9.81 -19.28 -2.24
C ILE A 249 -9.47 -20.33 -3.31
N CYS A 250 -8.43 -21.17 -3.13
CA CYS A 250 -8.34 -22.42 -3.89
C CYS A 250 -7.24 -23.41 -3.44
N PRO A 251 -7.60 -24.60 -2.94
CA PRO A 251 -6.67 -25.70 -2.68
C PRO A 251 -5.96 -26.28 -3.92
N SER A 252 -6.40 -25.96 -5.15
CA SER A 252 -5.84 -26.56 -6.38
C SER A 252 -4.66 -25.81 -7.01
N CYS A 253 -4.19 -24.71 -6.42
CA CYS A 253 -3.16 -23.85 -7.02
C CYS A 253 -1.72 -24.19 -6.58
N VAL A 254 -1.51 -25.17 -5.70
CA VAL A 254 -0.17 -25.53 -5.19
C VAL A 254 0.52 -26.49 -6.17
N GLY A 255 0.98 -25.94 -7.28
CA GLY A 255 1.76 -26.65 -8.30
C GLY A 255 3.19 -26.13 -8.40
N GLY A 256 4.08 -26.63 -7.53
CA GLY A 256 5.53 -26.73 -7.78
C GLY A 256 6.37 -25.44 -7.76
N ASN A 257 7.30 -25.39 -6.79
CA ASN A 257 8.47 -24.50 -6.66
C ASN A 257 8.24 -23.10 -6.04
N THR A 258 8.49 -23.05 -4.71
CA THR A 258 9.24 -22.06 -3.88
C THR A 258 9.20 -20.56 -4.18
N HIS A 259 8.36 -20.09 -5.07
CA HIS A 259 8.02 -18.68 -5.14
C HIS A 259 6.67 -18.51 -4.47
N ILE A 260 6.61 -17.52 -3.59
CA ILE A 260 5.41 -16.70 -3.39
C ILE A 260 4.50 -16.82 -4.63
N PRO A 261 3.25 -17.31 -4.50
CA PRO A 261 2.38 -17.49 -5.64
C PRO A 261 2.30 -16.19 -6.44
N ARG A 262 2.79 -16.18 -7.69
CA ARG A 262 2.74 -14.99 -8.57
C ARG A 262 1.31 -14.52 -8.87
N SER A 263 0.31 -15.35 -8.55
CA SER A 263 -1.10 -15.03 -8.60
C SER A 263 -1.66 -15.08 -7.18
N TYR A 264 -1.40 -14.04 -6.42
CA TYR A 264 -2.21 -13.76 -5.26
C TYR A 264 -3.65 -13.48 -5.70
N GLN A 265 -4.60 -13.85 -4.86
CA GLN A 265 -5.98 -13.43 -5.05
C GLN A 265 -6.23 -12.27 -4.10
N ASP A 266 -6.47 -11.10 -4.67
CA ASP A 266 -6.79 -9.90 -3.92
C ASP A 266 -8.02 -10.15 -3.03
N ILE A 267 -7.90 -9.82 -1.76
CA ILE A 267 -9.05 -9.66 -0.88
C ILE A 267 -9.54 -8.24 -1.08
N TYR A 268 -10.65 -8.08 -1.80
CA TYR A 268 -11.24 -6.77 -1.97
C TYR A 268 -12.17 -6.45 -0.81
N ILE A 269 -11.83 -5.41 -0.05
CA ILE A 269 -12.64 -4.87 1.04
C ILE A 269 -13.48 -3.72 0.48
N TYR A 270 -14.73 -4.02 0.15
CA TYR A 270 -15.70 -3.04 -0.38
C TYR A 270 -16.23 -2.10 0.71
N ASN A 271 -16.34 -2.60 1.94
CA ASN A 271 -16.82 -1.87 3.10
C ASN A 271 -16.10 -2.38 4.35
N VAL A 272 -15.69 -1.45 5.20
CA VAL A 272 -14.94 -1.67 6.44
C VAL A 272 -15.85 -2.00 7.64
N ASP A 273 -17.15 -2.25 7.43
CA ASP A 273 -18.07 -2.55 8.54
C ASP A 273 -17.85 -3.95 9.15
N GLN A 274 -17.48 -4.96 8.35
CA GLN A 274 -16.95 -6.25 8.79
C GLN A 274 -16.58 -7.14 7.59
N VAL A 275 -15.36 -7.66 7.54
CA VAL A 275 -14.93 -8.68 6.54
C VAL A 275 -14.64 -9.99 7.26
N ASN A 276 -15.30 -11.08 6.84
CA ASN A 276 -15.08 -12.41 7.40
C ASN A 276 -14.20 -13.25 6.46
N ILE A 277 -13.00 -13.60 6.93
CA ILE A 277 -12.02 -14.40 6.20
C ILE A 277 -11.98 -15.81 6.79
N MET A 278 -12.53 -16.77 6.06
CA MET A 278 -12.82 -18.09 6.63
C MET A 278 -11.56 -18.93 6.90
N SER A 279 -10.56 -18.90 6.02
CA SER A 279 -9.43 -19.85 6.10
C SER A 279 -8.09 -19.26 5.66
N ILE A 280 -7.03 -19.56 6.42
CA ILE A 280 -5.62 -19.43 6.02
C ILE A 280 -4.97 -20.81 6.19
N TYR A 281 -4.30 -21.29 5.15
CA TYR A 281 -3.59 -22.56 5.17
C TYR A 281 -2.09 -22.33 5.21
N PHE A 282 -1.42 -22.88 6.22
CA PHE A 282 0.02 -22.78 6.37
C PHE A 282 0.74 -24.00 5.79
N TYR A 283 1.92 -23.77 5.25
CA TYR A 283 2.83 -24.80 4.76
C TYR A 283 4.26 -24.50 5.22
N LEU A 284 5.09 -25.54 5.34
CA LEU A 284 6.50 -25.37 5.67
C LEU A 284 7.23 -24.60 4.54
N ASN A 285 7.84 -23.48 4.89
CA ASN A 285 8.63 -22.67 3.99
C ASN A 285 9.94 -23.38 3.66
N LYS A 286 10.19 -23.58 2.36
CA LYS A 286 11.39 -24.24 1.84
C LYS A 286 12.27 -23.30 1.00
N ILE A 287 12.12 -21.99 1.20
CA ILE A 287 13.04 -21.02 0.60
C ILE A 287 14.46 -21.40 1.11
N PRO A 288 15.42 -21.68 0.21
CA PRO A 288 16.79 -22.04 0.58
C PRO A 288 17.59 -20.86 1.12
#